data_AF-A0A958PNS2-F1
#
_entry.id   AF-A0A958PNS2-F1
#
_cell.length_a   1.000
_cell.length_b   1.000
_cell.length_c   1.000
_cell.angle_alpha   90.00
_cell.angle_beta   90.00
_cell.angle_gamma   90.00
#
_symmetry.space_group_name_H-M   'P 1'
#
loop_
_entity.id
_entity.type
_entity.pdbx_description
1 polymer ?
#
loop_
_entity_poly.entity_id
_entity_poly.type
_entity_poly.pdbx_seq_one_letter_code
_entity_poly.pdbx_strand_id
1 'polypeptide(L)' 'MSIRLLVADDAPFIREIVRQATDKVGMIVVAEATNGEEAVRLALQHRPDVILMDMVMPEKNG' A
#
# COMPACT_ATOMS: atom_id res chain seq x y z
N MET A 1 0.71 -17.64 9.19
CA MET A 1 1.21 -16.94 7.99
C MET A 1 0.60 -15.55 7.98
N SER A 2 1.36 -14.52 7.62
CA SER A 2 0.85 -13.16 7.53
C SER A 2 0.78 -12.72 6.07
N ILE A 3 -0.34 -12.11 5.69
CA ILE A 3 -0.55 -11.57 4.33
C ILE A 3 0.20 -10.24 4.22
N ARG A 4 0.99 -10.08 3.16
CA ARG A 4 1.85 -8.92 2.92
C ARG A 4 1.11 -7.91 2.06
N LEU A 5 0.87 -6.73 2.60
CA LEU A 5 0.13 -5.65 1.95
C LEU A 5 1.06 -4.51 1.53
N LEU A 6 0.89 -4.00 0.32
CA LEU A 6 1.37 -2.67 -0.08
C LEU A 6 0.17 -1.71 -0.12
N VAL A 7 0.33 -0.51 0.42
CA VAL A 7 -0.70 0.53 0.38
C VAL A 7 -0.21 1.69 -0.49
N ALA A 8 -0.96 2.06 -1.51
CA ALA A 8 -0.67 3.18 -2.40
C ALA A 8 -1.81 4.20 -2.31
N ASP A 9 -1.56 5.33 -1.65
CA ASP A 9 -2.52 6.40 -1.41
C ASP A 9 -1.74 7.67 -1.06
N ASP A 10 -2.10 8.82 -1.64
CA ASP A 10 -1.39 10.08 -1.41
C ASP A 10 -1.73 10.71 -0.05
N ALA A 11 -2.88 10.36 0.54
CA ALA A 11 -3.32 10.84 1.84
C ALA A 11 -2.67 10.03 2.99
N PRO A 12 -1.77 10.63 3.80
CA PRO A 12 -1.07 9.92 4.88
C PRO A 12 -2.01 9.36 5.96
N PHE A 13 -3.16 10.01 6.16
CA PHE A 13 -4.19 9.55 7.10
C PHE A 13 -4.82 8.22 6.69
N ILE A 14 -5.03 7.99 5.39
CA ILE A 14 -5.60 6.74 4.89
C ILE A 14 -4.62 5.59 5.14
N ARG A 15 -3.33 5.79 4.84
CA ARG A 15 -2.29 4.76 5.08
C ARG A 15 -2.22 4.34 6.55
N GLU A 16 -2.32 5.30 7.47
CA GLU A 16 -2.34 5.01 8.91
C GLU A 16 -3.60 4.23 9.33
N ILE A 17 -4.79 4.58 8.82
CA ILE A 17 -6.02 3.81 9.07
C ILE A 17 -5.86 2.36 8.59
N VAL A 18 -5.35 2.17 7.37
CA VAL A 18 -5.17 0.85 6.78
C VAL A 18 -4.21 0.03 7.63
N ARG A 19 -3.08 0.60 8.04
CA ARG A 19 -2.11 -0.04 8.92
C ARG A 19 -2.77 -0.53 10.22
N GLN A 20 -3.48 0.35 10.92
CA GLN A 20 -4.20 0.01 12.16
C GLN A 20 -5.28 -1.06 11.97
N ALA A 21 -5.98 -1.06 10.83
CA ALA A 21 -6.97 -2.07 10.51
C ALA A 21 -6.32 -3.43 10.24
N THR A 22 -5.18 -3.45 9.56
CA THR A 22 -4.46 -4.66 9.16
C THR A 22 -3.74 -5.38 10.29
N ASP A 23 -3.25 -4.62 11.30
CA ASP A 23 -2.58 -5.16 12.48
C ASP A 23 -3.43 -6.21 13.22
N LYS A 24 -4.76 -6.11 13.13
CA LYS A 24 -5.71 -6.99 13.83
C LYS A 24 -6.12 -8.24 13.05
N VAL A 25 -5.79 -8.34 11.77
CA VAL A 25 -6.31 -9.39 10.87
C VAL A 25 -5.20 -10.25 10.25
N GLY A 26 -3.99 -10.22 10.82
CA GLY A 26 -2.86 -11.03 10.34
C GLY A 26 -2.28 -10.55 9.01
N MET A 27 -2.48 -9.27 8.67
CA MET A 27 -1.84 -8.59 7.55
C MET A 27 -0.68 -7.73 8.06
N ILE A 28 0.36 -7.58 7.26
CA ILE A 28 1.47 -6.65 7.53
C ILE A 28 1.65 -5.71 6.34
N VAL A 29 1.71 -4.41 6.62
CA VAL A 29 2.09 -3.43 5.60
C VAL A 29 3.60 -3.51 5.38
N VAL A 30 4.02 -3.93 4.18
CA VAL A 30 5.44 -4.12 3.82
C VAL A 30 6.02 -2.95 3.03
N ALA A 31 5.16 -2.08 2.51
CA ALA A 31 5.53 -0.90 1.74
C ALA A 31 4.34 0.08 1.67
N GLU A 32 4.66 1.37 1.56
CA GLU A 32 3.71 2.45 1.32
C GLU A 32 4.17 3.27 0.12
N ALA A 33 3.24 3.68 -0.74
CA ALA A 33 3.49 4.55 -1.88
C ALA A 33 2.56 5.75 -1.86
N THR A 34 3.03 6.90 -2.37
CA THR A 34 2.22 8.12 -2.51
C THR A 34 1.81 8.43 -3.95
N ASN A 35 2.27 7.63 -4.90
CA ASN A 35 1.90 7.70 -6.31
C ASN A 35 2.02 6.34 -7.02
N GLY A 36 1.49 6.24 -8.25
CA GLY A 36 1.48 5.00 -9.02
C GLY A 36 2.87 4.53 -9.50
N GLU A 37 3.83 5.42 -9.71
CA GLU A 37 5.20 5.00 -10.09
C GLU A 37 5.92 4.33 -8.92
N GLU A 38 5.82 4.94 -7.74
CA GLU A 38 6.35 4.38 -6.50
C GLU A 38 5.66 3.05 -6.18
N ALA A 39 4.34 2.96 -6.35
CA ALA A 39 3.58 1.73 -6.13
C ALA A 39 4.11 0.56 -6.98
N VAL A 40 4.37 0.79 -8.28
CA VAL A 40 4.94 -0.22 -9.17
C VAL A 40 6.35 -0.63 -8.73
N ARG A 41 7.21 0.36 -8.44
CA ARG A 41 8.59 0.11 -7.98
C ARG A 41 8.62 -0.74 -6.72
N LEU A 42 7.81 -0.37 -5.73
CA LEU A 42 7.73 -1.05 -4.45
C LEU A 42 7.05 -2.43 -4.57
N ALA A 43 6.07 -2.60 -5.45
CA ALA A 43 5.47 -3.91 -5.72
C ALA A 43 6.49 -4.91 -6.28
N LEU A 44 7.35 -4.47 -7.20
CA LEU A 44 8.41 -5.32 -7.76
C LEU A 44 9.49 -5.68 -6.73
N GLN A 45 9.85 -4.72 -5.86
CA GLN A 45 10.86 -4.89 -4.81
C GLN A 45 10.35 -5.78 -3.67
N HIS A 46 9.15 -5.51 -3.16
CA HIS A 46 8.64 -6.16 -1.96
C HIS A 46 7.83 -7.41 -2.28
N ARG A 47 7.31 -7.58 -3.50
CA ARG A 47 6.46 -8.74 -3.89
C ARG A 47 5.32 -8.97 -2.87
N PRO A 48 4.45 -7.98 -2.63
CA PRO A 48 3.33 -8.14 -1.71
C PRO A 48 2.34 -9.19 -2.23
N ASP A 49 1.52 -9.75 -1.34
CA ASP A 49 0.44 -10.67 -1.69
C ASP A 49 -0.78 -9.91 -2.22
N VAL A 50 -1.02 -8.70 -1.68
CA VAL A 50 -2.13 -7.82 -2.03
C VAL A 50 -1.63 -6.37 -2.12
N ILE A 51 -2.23 -5.60 -3.02
CA ILE A 51 -2.02 -4.16 -3.12
C ILE A 51 -3.38 -3.47 -2.92
N LEU A 52 -3.44 -2.53 -1.97
CA LEU A 52 -4.53 -1.55 -1.88
C LEU A 52 -4.05 -0.28 -2.57
N MET A 53 -4.73 0.15 -3.62
CA MET A 53 -4.28 1.27 -4.44
C MET A 53 -5.43 2.24 -4.71
N ASP A 54 -5.19 3.51 -4.42
CA ASP A 54 -6.07 4.60 -4.81
C ASP A 54 -6.03 4.79 -6.33
N MET A 55 -7.18 5.13 -6.91
CA MET A 55 -7.31 5.35 -8.35
C MET A 55 -6.75 6.71 -8.77
N VAL A 56 -6.81 7.72 -7.90
CA VAL A 56 -6.50 9.11 -8.25
C VAL A 56 -5.35 9.63 -7.39
N MET A 57 -4.13 9.36 -7.85
CA MET A 57 -2.91 9.84 -7.19
C MET A 57 -2.15 10.84 -8.08
N PRO A 58 -1.35 11.74 -7.50
CA PRO A 58 -0.42 12.60 -8.23
C PRO A 58 0.56 11.78 -9.09
N GLU A 59 1.15 12.41 -10.12
CA GLU A 59 2.16 11.85 -11.03
C GLU A 59 1.66 10.72 -11.94
N LYS A 60 1.10 9.66 -11.36
CA LYS A 60 0.53 8.52 -12.06
C LYS A 60 -0.62 7.93 -11.24
N ASN A 61 -1.76 7.78 -11.90
CA ASN A 61 -2.94 7.09 -11.36
C ASN A 61 -2.62 5.62 -11.02
N GLY A 62 -3.46 5.03 -10.16
CA GLY A 62 -3.40 3.61 -9.81
C GLY A 62 -3.60 2.69 -11.00
#